data_AF-A0AAU9UUK2-F1
#
_entry.id   AF-A0AAU9UUK2-F1
#
_cell.length_a   1.000
_cell.length_b   1.000
_cell.length_c   1.000
_cell.angle_alpha   90.00
_cell.angle_beta   90.00
_cell.angle_gamma   90.00
#
_symmetry.space_group_name_H-M   'P 1'
#
loop_
_entity.id
_entity.type
_entity.pdbx_description
1 polymer ?
#
loop_
_entity_poly.entity_id
_entity_poly.type
_entity_poly.pdbx_seq_one_letter_code
_entity_poly.pdbx_strand_id
1 'polypeptide(L)'
;MSFNTDLSTKLENSRNTLRKIARNDNTEFSKQSILNDMEKFVKMVNTMDETVLVPCRLMNLQQEGDDDPFSLFAMLNDLKTELLWAGDADAEEHVERGRRVSDMSDTESDASSAAGDSGIEGEDERESAASAAAACRRHLRGLRRCLRQLTSAAAQLTRSYQEEVGAPV
;
A
#
# COMPACT_ATOMS: atom_id res chain seq x y z
N MET A 1 16.45 -20.69 -30.47
CA MET A 1 15.07 -20.21 -30.25
C MET A 1 14.63 -20.57 -28.82
N SER A 2 15.21 -19.93 -27.79
CA SER A 2 15.00 -20.37 -26.39
C SER A 2 14.56 -19.25 -25.45
N PHE A 3 14.38 -18.03 -25.95
CA PHE A 3 14.06 -16.85 -25.14
C PHE A 3 12.55 -16.69 -24.89
N ASN A 4 11.69 -17.37 -25.67
CA ASN A 4 10.23 -17.26 -25.59
C ASN A 4 9.62 -18.24 -24.56
N THR A 5 10.31 -19.33 -24.24
CA THR A 5 9.81 -20.37 -23.32
C THR A 5 9.88 -19.93 -21.86
N ASP A 6 10.91 -19.19 -21.44
CA ASP A 6 11.08 -18.73 -20.05
C ASP A 6 10.15 -17.58 -19.65
N LEU A 7 9.76 -16.73 -20.61
CA LEU A 7 8.78 -15.68 -20.35
C LEU A 7 7.37 -16.28 -20.23
N SER A 8 7.07 -17.28 -21.06
CA SER A 8 5.80 -18.01 -21.04
C SER A 8 5.59 -18.73 -19.70
N THR A 9 6.60 -19.42 -19.19
CA THR A 9 6.51 -20.15 -17.90
C THR A 9 6.38 -19.21 -16.69
N LYS A 10 7.09 -18.07 -16.67
CA LYS A 10 6.93 -17.04 -15.63
C LYS A 10 5.52 -16.44 -15.63
N LEU A 11 4.96 -16.19 -16.81
CA LEU A 11 3.62 -15.63 -16.96
C LEU A 11 2.53 -16.64 -16.59
N GLU A 12 2.73 -17.92 -16.93
CA GLU A 12 1.84 -19.05 -16.57
C GLU A 12 1.77 -19.25 -15.04
N ASN A 13 2.92 -19.17 -14.36
CA ASN A 13 2.99 -19.27 -12.90
C ASN A 13 2.30 -18.10 -12.21
N SER A 14 2.45 -16.87 -12.73
CA SER A 14 1.76 -15.69 -12.21
C SER A 14 0.23 -15.80 -12.35
N ARG A 15 -0.25 -16.35 -13.49
CA ARG A 15 -1.68 -16.60 -13.73
C ARG A 15 -2.28 -17.64 -12.78
N ASN A 16 -1.52 -18.67 -12.40
CA ASN A 16 -1.98 -19.68 -11.46
C ASN A 16 -2.16 -19.13 -10.03
N THR A 17 -1.30 -18.21 -9.59
CA THR A 17 -1.42 -17.57 -8.27
C THR A 17 -2.65 -16.67 -8.20
N LEU A 18 -2.93 -15.89 -9.25
CA LEU A 18 -4.11 -15.03 -9.32
C LEU A 18 -5.42 -15.81 -9.40
N ARG A 19 -5.46 -16.94 -10.12
CA ARG A 19 -6.64 -17.83 -10.18
C ARG A 19 -6.97 -18.46 -8.82
N LYS A 20 -5.98 -18.70 -7.96
CA LYS A 20 -6.19 -19.20 -6.60
C LYS A 20 -6.80 -18.13 -5.69
N ILE A 21 -6.37 -16.88 -5.82
CA ILE A 21 -6.93 -15.74 -5.07
C ILE A 21 -8.42 -15.53 -5.40
N ALA A 22 -8.81 -15.65 -6.68
CA ALA A 22 -10.20 -15.51 -7.11
C ALA A 22 -11.13 -16.65 -6.66
N ARG A 23 -10.58 -17.79 -6.22
CA ARG A 23 -11.34 -19.00 -5.87
C ARG A 23 -11.55 -19.21 -4.37
N ASN A 24 -11.00 -18.36 -3.51
CA ASN A 24 -11.23 -18.36 -2.05
C ASN A 24 -10.96 -19.70 -1.31
N ASP A 25 -10.21 -20.63 -1.90
CA ASP A 25 -9.83 -21.88 -1.23
C ASP A 25 -8.58 -21.66 -0.37
N ASN A 26 -8.75 -21.61 0.95
CA ASN A 26 -7.70 -21.63 1.97
C ASN A 26 -6.43 -20.88 1.56
N THR A 27 -6.56 -19.58 1.27
CA THR A 27 -5.48 -18.73 0.73
C THR A 27 -4.38 -18.51 1.76
N GLU A 28 -3.50 -19.49 1.93
CA GLU A 28 -2.14 -19.24 2.39
C GLU A 28 -1.47 -18.42 1.29
N PHE A 29 -1.34 -17.12 1.51
CA PHE A 29 -0.53 -16.29 0.63
C PHE A 29 0.92 -16.77 0.67
N SER A 30 1.67 -16.49 -0.41
CA SER A 30 3.10 -16.82 -0.44
C SER A 30 3.80 -16.26 0.82
N LYS A 31 4.78 -17.01 1.35
CA LYS A 31 5.61 -16.56 2.48
C LYS A 31 6.40 -15.27 2.19
N GLN A 32 6.52 -14.89 0.92
CA GLN A 32 7.15 -13.66 0.45
C GLN A 32 6.10 -12.60 0.04
N SER A 33 4.82 -12.84 0.32
CA SER A 33 3.76 -11.89 0.00
C SER A 33 3.69 -10.77 1.03
N ILE A 34 3.32 -9.60 0.55
CA ILE A 34 3.06 -8.43 1.39
C ILE A 34 2.01 -8.71 2.49
N LEU A 35 1.02 -9.57 2.21
CA LEU A 35 -0.02 -9.92 3.17
C LEU A 35 0.53 -10.77 4.33
N ASN A 36 1.43 -11.70 4.04
CA ASN A 36 2.12 -12.47 5.08
C ASN A 36 3.04 -11.59 5.94
N ASP A 37 3.72 -10.61 5.34
CA ASP A 37 4.58 -9.69 6.10
C ASP A 37 3.76 -8.71 6.96
N MET A 38 2.61 -8.23 6.46
CA MET A 38 1.64 -7.47 7.25
C MET A 38 1.08 -8.28 8.42
N GLU A 39 0.73 -9.55 8.19
CA GLU A 39 0.23 -10.43 9.25
C GLU A 39 1.27 -10.61 10.36
N LYS A 40 2.53 -10.85 10.00
CA LYS A 40 3.64 -10.93 10.96
C LYS A 40 3.83 -9.61 11.71
N PHE A 41 3.77 -8.48 11.02
CA PHE A 41 3.86 -7.16 11.64
C PHE A 41 2.78 -7.00 12.72
N VAL A 42 1.51 -7.24 12.39
CA VAL A 42 0.40 -7.14 13.34
C VAL A 42 0.59 -8.08 14.53
N LYS A 43 1.02 -9.33 14.29
CA LYS A 43 1.32 -10.29 15.36
C LYS A 43 2.42 -9.79 16.30
N MET A 44 3.51 -9.24 15.76
CA MET A 44 4.61 -8.72 16.57
C MET A 44 4.20 -7.49 17.38
N VAL A 45 3.42 -6.56 16.80
CA VAL A 45 2.90 -5.38 17.51
C VAL A 45 1.88 -5.79 18.58
N ASN A 46 1.06 -6.83 18.36
CA ASN A 46 0.21 -7.41 19.41
C ASN A 46 1.04 -7.97 20.57
N THR A 47 2.07 -8.76 20.28
CA THR A 47 2.99 -9.27 21.33
C THR A 47 3.65 -8.12 22.09
N MET A 48 4.00 -7.03 21.39
CA MET A 48 4.53 -5.81 22.02
C MET A 48 3.50 -5.18 22.97
N ASP A 49 2.23 -5.04 22.57
CA ASP A 49 1.16 -4.50 23.43
C ASP A 49 0.90 -5.37 24.68
N GLU A 50 0.97 -6.70 24.53
CA GLU A 50 0.81 -7.63 25.64
C GLU A 50 1.97 -7.56 26.64
N THR A 51 3.16 -7.20 26.17
CA THR A 51 4.37 -7.11 27.01
C THR A 51 4.56 -5.72 27.61
N VAL A 52 4.22 -4.66 26.89
CA VAL A 52 4.33 -3.27 27.34
C VAL A 52 3.03 -2.85 28.04
N LEU A 53 2.85 -3.33 29.28
CA LEU A 53 1.65 -3.05 30.08
C LEU A 53 1.53 -1.58 30.53
N VAL A 54 2.64 -0.83 30.57
CA VAL A 54 2.67 0.59 30.96
C VAL A 54 3.56 1.39 29.98
N PRO A 55 3.02 1.82 28.83
CA PRO A 55 3.79 2.48 27.77
C PRO A 55 4.60 3.70 28.23
N CYS A 56 4.07 4.51 29.16
CA CYS A 56 4.78 5.70 29.66
C CYS A 56 6.13 5.38 30.34
N ARG A 57 6.37 4.14 30.75
CA ARG A 57 7.69 3.72 31.27
C ARG A 57 8.78 3.81 30.20
N LEU A 58 8.41 3.68 28.92
CA LEU A 58 9.35 3.79 27.80
C LEU A 58 9.97 5.19 27.68
N MET A 59 9.25 6.25 28.07
CA MET A 59 9.77 7.62 28.09
C MET A 59 10.96 7.82 29.03
N ASN A 60 11.18 6.88 29.96
CA ASN A 60 12.26 6.96 30.95
C ASN A 60 13.43 6.01 30.62
N LEU A 61 13.37 5.31 29.50
CA LEU A 61 14.47 4.45 29.04
C LEU A 61 15.51 5.34 28.35
N GLN A 62 16.73 5.38 28.90
CA GLN A 62 17.89 5.83 28.15
C GLN A 62 18.27 4.73 27.18
N GLN A 63 17.87 4.87 25.93
CA GLN A 63 18.24 3.96 24.86
C GLN A 63 19.36 4.57 24.02
N GLU A 64 20.34 3.75 23.63
CA GLU A 64 21.32 4.13 22.60
C GLU A 64 20.63 4.03 21.23
N GLY A 65 20.16 5.16 20.72
CA GLY A 65 19.52 5.30 19.41
C GLY A 65 18.71 6.59 19.30
N ASP A 66 18.49 7.06 18.07
CA ASP A 66 17.85 8.35 17.82
C ASP A 66 16.31 8.33 17.94
N ASP A 67 15.70 7.14 17.76
CA ASP A 67 14.25 6.99 17.86
C ASP A 67 13.84 6.79 19.33
N ASP A 68 13.09 7.76 19.89
CA ASP A 68 12.51 7.65 21.24
C ASP A 68 11.60 6.40 21.33
N PRO A 69 11.84 5.47 22.28
CA PRO A 69 11.12 4.21 22.32
C PRO A 69 9.61 4.35 22.55
N PHE A 70 9.16 5.40 23.25
CA PHE A 70 7.73 5.66 23.39
C PHE A 70 7.10 6.12 22.06
N SER A 71 7.77 7.01 21.34
CA SER A 71 7.34 7.48 20.02
C SER A 71 7.26 6.32 19.01
N LEU A 72 8.22 5.39 19.05
CA LEU A 72 8.23 4.20 18.20
C LEU A 72 7.06 3.26 18.55
N PHE A 73 6.84 3.00 19.84
CA PHE A 73 5.70 2.20 20.31
C PHE A 73 4.36 2.76 19.81
N ALA A 74 4.15 4.07 19.96
CA ALA A 74 2.93 4.74 19.50
C ALA A 74 2.79 4.65 17.98
N MET A 75 3.85 4.94 17.23
CA MET A 75 3.86 4.93 15.77
C MET A 75 3.57 3.53 15.18
N LEU A 76 4.12 2.47 15.78
CA LEU A 76 3.85 1.08 15.38
C LEU A 76 2.39 0.71 15.61
N ASN A 77 1.80 1.15 16.72
CA ASN A 77 0.39 0.95 17.03
C ASN A 77 -0.53 1.72 16.09
N ASP A 78 -0.20 2.97 15.79
CA ASP A 78 -0.93 3.77 14.80
C ASP A 78 -0.88 3.12 13.42
N LEU A 79 0.27 2.59 13.00
CA LEU A 79 0.39 1.88 11.73
C LEU A 79 -0.42 0.56 11.73
N LYS A 80 -0.41 -0.19 12.84
CA LYS A 80 -1.24 -1.40 13.00
C LYS A 80 -2.74 -1.08 12.90
N THR A 81 -3.20 -0.03 13.56
CA THR A 81 -4.63 0.37 13.47
C THR A 81 -5.00 0.80 12.06
N GLU A 82 -4.14 1.55 11.36
CA GLU A 82 -4.34 1.91 9.96
C GLU A 82 -4.37 0.68 9.04
N LEU A 83 -3.55 -0.34 9.31
CA LEU A 83 -3.57 -1.59 8.54
C LEU A 83 -4.87 -2.37 8.71
N LEU A 84 -5.37 -2.49 9.94
CA LEU A 84 -6.55 -3.30 10.27
C LEU A 84 -7.86 -2.61 9.88
N TRP A 85 -7.94 -1.29 10.03
CA TRP A 85 -9.22 -0.55 10.00
C TRP A 85 -9.34 0.49 8.88
N ALA A 86 -8.29 0.81 8.12
CA ALA A 86 -8.39 1.85 7.07
C ALA A 86 -9.10 1.41 5.78
N GLY A 87 -9.95 0.37 5.84
CA GLY A 87 -10.82 -0.07 4.75
C GLY A 87 -12.25 0.46 4.84
N ASP A 88 -12.70 0.98 5.99
CA ASP A 88 -14.12 1.28 6.24
C ASP A 88 -14.52 2.74 5.99
N ALA A 89 -13.57 3.68 6.03
CA ALA A 89 -13.88 5.12 5.94
C ALA A 89 -14.18 5.64 4.51
N ASP A 90 -14.11 4.78 3.48
CA ASP A 90 -14.29 5.14 2.07
C ASP A 90 -15.60 4.56 1.46
N ALA A 91 -16.53 4.06 2.29
CA ALA A 91 -17.79 3.45 1.83
C ALA A 91 -18.92 4.44 1.52
N GLU A 92 -18.76 5.74 1.80
CA GLU A 92 -19.81 6.76 1.64
C GLU A 92 -19.28 8.01 0.91
N GLU A 93 -18.95 7.88 -0.39
CA GLU A 93 -18.95 9.04 -1.28
C GLU A 93 -19.61 8.69 -2.62
N HIS A 94 -20.90 8.96 -2.65
CA HIS A 94 -21.63 9.55 -3.77
C HIS A 94 -21.57 8.81 -5.12
N VAL A 95 -22.51 7.88 -5.25
CA VAL A 95 -23.18 7.62 -6.52
C VAL A 95 -23.67 8.95 -7.10
N GLU A 96 -23.53 9.10 -8.43
CA GLU A 96 -24.22 10.08 -9.27
C GLU A 96 -23.55 11.45 -9.48
N ARG A 97 -22.72 11.57 -10.54
CA ARG A 97 -23.10 12.41 -11.70
C ARG A 97 -22.26 12.13 -12.93
N GLY A 98 -22.94 12.08 -14.06
CA GLY A 98 -22.40 11.64 -15.33
C GLY A 98 -21.32 12.54 -15.96
N ARG A 99 -20.51 11.88 -16.81
CA ARG A 99 -20.22 12.28 -18.19
C ARG A 99 -19.79 13.74 -18.38
N ARG A 100 -18.48 13.98 -18.58
CA ARG A 100 -17.92 14.63 -19.80
C ARG A 100 -16.44 14.26 -20.01
N VAL A 101 -16.11 14.25 -21.29
CA VAL A 101 -14.89 13.84 -21.97
C VAL A 101 -13.85 14.97 -21.92
N SER A 102 -12.57 14.60 -21.87
CA SER A 102 -11.36 15.34 -22.33
C SER A 102 -11.16 16.80 -21.90
N ASP A 103 -10.05 17.07 -21.19
CA ASP A 103 -9.09 18.08 -21.64
C ASP A 103 -7.70 17.82 -21.07
N MET A 104 -6.70 17.88 -21.95
CA MET A 104 -5.27 17.83 -21.64
C MET A 104 -4.86 19.29 -21.48
N SER A 105 -4.26 19.68 -20.36
CA SER A 105 -3.59 20.98 -20.31
C SER A 105 -2.28 20.85 -19.56
N ASP A 106 -1.21 20.92 -20.34
CA ASP A 106 0.14 21.13 -19.88
C ASP A 106 0.24 22.52 -19.24
N THR A 107 1.00 22.62 -18.15
CA THR A 107 1.43 23.90 -17.61
C THR A 107 2.85 23.72 -17.14
N GLU A 108 3.78 24.01 -18.04
CA GLU A 108 5.16 24.31 -17.69
C GLU A 108 5.21 25.55 -16.78
N SER A 109 5.89 25.41 -15.65
CA SER A 109 6.22 26.55 -14.78
C SER A 109 7.67 26.42 -14.36
N ASP A 110 8.51 27.15 -15.09
CA ASP A 110 9.88 27.48 -14.73
C ASP A 110 9.87 28.41 -13.51
N ALA A 111 10.16 27.87 -12.34
CA ALA A 111 10.50 28.66 -11.16
C ALA A 111 12.00 28.54 -10.89
N SER A 112 12.77 29.41 -11.54
CA SER A 112 14.14 29.73 -11.14
C SER A 112 14.11 30.75 -10.01
N SER A 113 14.55 30.36 -8.81
CA SER A 113 15.05 31.20 -7.70
C SER A 113 15.18 30.32 -6.46
N ALA A 114 16.16 30.41 -5.59
CA ALA A 114 17.45 31.06 -5.51
C ALA A 114 18.17 30.32 -4.35
N ALA A 115 19.50 30.37 -4.34
CA ALA A 115 20.39 29.79 -3.34
C ALA A 115 19.81 29.66 -1.92
N GLY A 116 19.55 28.41 -1.52
CA GLY A 116 19.36 28.00 -0.14
C GLY A 116 20.49 27.03 0.20
N ASP A 117 21.46 27.55 0.95
CA ASP A 117 22.54 26.83 1.64
C ASP A 117 21.98 25.59 2.34
N SER A 118 22.06 24.43 1.70
CA SER A 118 21.84 23.15 2.37
C SER A 118 23.19 22.69 2.84
N GLY A 119 23.55 23.17 4.03
CA GLY A 119 24.61 22.61 4.84
C GLY A 119 24.43 21.10 4.89
N ILE A 120 25.37 20.40 4.27
CA ILE A 120 25.43 18.95 4.24
C ILE A 120 26.03 18.52 5.58
N GLU A 121 25.22 18.57 6.63
CA GLU A 121 25.53 17.87 7.88
C GLU A 121 25.27 16.39 7.59
N GLY A 122 26.35 15.69 7.29
CA GLY A 122 26.34 14.24 7.16
C GLY A 122 26.08 13.63 8.52
N GLU A 123 24.82 13.28 8.76
CA GLU A 123 24.37 12.54 9.93
C GLU A 123 23.52 11.37 9.42
N ASP A 124 24.15 10.20 9.37
CA ASP A 124 23.63 8.85 9.13
C ASP A 124 22.38 8.71 8.21
N GLU A 125 22.60 8.21 6.98
CA GLU A 125 21.56 7.70 6.05
C GLU A 125 20.87 6.42 6.58
N ARG A 126 20.53 6.37 7.87
CA ARG A 126 19.57 5.40 8.40
C ARG A 126 18.18 5.96 8.19
N GLU A 127 17.42 5.30 7.32
CA GLU A 127 15.99 5.55 7.23
C GLU A 127 15.37 5.30 8.61
N SER A 128 15.04 6.37 9.35
CA SER A 128 14.36 6.27 10.65
C SER A 128 13.07 5.47 10.46
N ALA A 129 12.70 4.69 11.48
CA ALA A 129 11.46 3.91 11.49
C ALA A 129 10.23 4.79 11.16
N ALA A 130 10.26 6.08 11.54
CA ALA A 130 9.21 7.04 11.21
C ALA A 130 9.09 7.30 9.70
N SER A 131 10.21 7.43 8.98
CA SER A 131 10.21 7.59 7.53
C SER A 131 9.67 6.35 6.83
N ALA A 132 10.14 5.17 7.24
CA ALA A 132 9.67 3.89 6.69
C ALA A 132 8.16 3.68 6.91
N ALA A 133 7.65 4.02 8.09
CA ALA A 133 6.22 3.97 8.38
C ALA A 133 5.42 4.95 7.50
N ALA A 134 5.91 6.19 7.32
CA ALA A 134 5.27 7.16 6.43
C ALA A 134 5.25 6.68 4.97
N ALA A 135 6.34 6.10 4.48
CA ALA A 135 6.42 5.51 3.15
C ALA A 135 5.41 4.35 2.99
N CYS A 136 5.34 3.44 3.97
CA CYS A 136 4.39 2.34 4.00
C CYS A 136 2.94 2.84 3.84
N ARG A 137 2.52 3.84 4.64
CA ARG A 137 1.17 4.44 4.54
C ARG A 137 0.89 4.96 3.12
N ARG A 138 1.81 5.72 2.55
CA ARG A 138 1.65 6.27 1.19
C ARG A 138 1.51 5.15 0.16
N HIS A 139 2.33 4.12 0.25
CA HIS A 139 2.28 2.97 -0.67
C HIS A 139 0.96 2.21 -0.58
N LEU A 140 0.42 1.97 0.62
CA LEU A 140 -0.85 1.26 0.78
C LEU A 140 -2.04 2.05 0.25
N ARG A 141 -2.05 3.36 0.49
CA ARG A 141 -3.08 4.25 -0.09
C ARG A 141 -3.01 4.24 -1.62
N GLY A 142 -1.81 4.33 -2.17
CA GLY A 142 -1.58 4.24 -3.62
C GLY A 142 -2.06 2.91 -4.19
N LEU A 143 -1.66 1.78 -3.59
CA LEU A 143 -2.06 0.45 -4.03
C LEU A 143 -3.58 0.26 -3.98
N ARG A 144 -4.24 0.66 -2.90
CA ARG A 144 -5.71 0.60 -2.77
C ARG A 144 -6.41 1.40 -3.86
N ARG A 145 -5.92 2.62 -4.15
CA ARG A 145 -6.44 3.45 -5.25
C ARG A 145 -6.28 2.77 -6.60
N CYS A 146 -5.08 2.26 -6.91
CA CYS A 146 -4.81 1.56 -8.16
C CYS A 146 -5.71 0.34 -8.32
N LEU A 147 -5.85 -0.49 -7.28
CA LEU A 147 -6.73 -1.66 -7.31
C LEU A 147 -8.19 -1.26 -7.52
N ARG A 148 -8.72 -0.25 -6.81
CA ARG A 148 -10.09 0.25 -7.02
C ARG A 148 -10.31 0.70 -8.47
N GLN A 149 -9.37 1.45 -9.04
CA GLN A 149 -9.45 1.92 -10.43
C GLN A 149 -9.44 0.76 -11.43
N LEU A 150 -8.53 -0.20 -11.27
CA LEU A 150 -8.42 -1.36 -12.15
C LEU A 150 -9.64 -2.28 -12.04
N THR A 151 -10.18 -2.48 -10.83
CA THR A 151 -11.41 -3.24 -10.61
C THR A 151 -12.60 -2.57 -11.29
N SER A 152 -12.72 -1.24 -11.20
CA SER A 152 -13.77 -0.48 -11.90
C SER A 152 -13.64 -0.60 -13.41
N ALA A 153 -12.43 -0.46 -13.96
CA ALA A 153 -12.17 -0.64 -15.39
C ALA A 153 -12.50 -2.07 -15.87
N ALA A 154 -12.14 -3.09 -15.09
CA ALA A 154 -12.50 -4.47 -15.39
C ALA A 154 -14.02 -4.70 -15.38
N ALA A 155 -14.74 -4.10 -14.43
CA ALA A 155 -16.20 -4.15 -14.39
C ALA A 155 -16.85 -3.45 -15.59
N GLN A 156 -16.32 -2.30 -16.02
CA GLN A 156 -16.77 -1.60 -17.24
C GLN A 156 -16.54 -2.45 -18.48
N LEU A 157 -15.35 -3.02 -18.65
CA LEU A 157 -15.04 -3.91 -19.77
C LEU A 157 -15.98 -5.13 -19.81
N THR A 158 -16.25 -5.73 -18.65
CA THR A 158 -17.19 -6.85 -18.52
C THR A 158 -18.60 -6.43 -18.95
N ARG A 159 -19.06 -5.23 -18.56
CA ARG A 159 -20.37 -4.70 -18.96
C ARG A 159 -20.44 -4.43 -20.46
N SER A 160 -19.45 -3.75 -21.04
CA SER A 160 -19.40 -3.46 -22.48
C SER A 160 -19.44 -4.74 -23.31
N TYR A 161 -18.71 -5.79 -22.89
CA TYR A 161 -18.77 -7.09 -23.55
C TYR A 161 -20.17 -7.75 -23.44
N GLN A 162 -20.81 -7.69 -22.27
CA GLN A 162 -22.16 -8.21 -22.10
C GLN A 162 -23.19 -7.47 -22.97
N GLU A 163 -23.05 -6.16 -23.14
CA GLU A 163 -23.90 -5.35 -24.03
C GLU A 163 -23.67 -5.72 -25.51
N GLU A 164 -22.42 -5.92 -25.92
CA GLU A 164 -22.07 -6.27 -27.31
C GLU A 164 -22.43 -7.71 -27.70
N VAL A 165 -22.28 -8.67 -26.78
CA VAL A 165 -22.57 -10.11 -27.03
C VAL A 165 -24.03 -10.47 -26.68
N GLY A 166 -24.71 -9.62 -25.91
CA GLY A 166 -26.03 -9.85 -25.32
C GLY A 166 -27.15 -8.96 -25.86
N ALA A 167 -27.12 -8.58 -27.14
CA ALA A 167 -28.34 -8.28 -27.88
C ALA A 167 -28.70 -9.50 -28.78
N PRO A 168 -29.57 -10.41 -28.33
CA PRO A 168 -30.14 -11.43 -29.20
C PRO A 168 -31.07 -10.78 -30.24
N VAL A 169 -30.96 -11.23 -31.49
CA VAL A 169 -31.98 -11.08 -32.56
C VAL A 169 -33.27 -11.79 -32.20
#